data_AF-A0A955JG53-F1
#
_entry.id   AF-A0A955JG53-F1
#
_cell.length_a   1.000
_cell.length_b   1.000
_cell.length_c   1.000
_cell.angle_alpha   90.00
_cell.angle_beta   90.00
_cell.angle_gamma   90.00
#
_symmetry.space_group_name_H-M   'P 1'
#
loop_
_entity.id
_entity.type
_entity.pdbx_description
1 polymer ?
#
loop_
_entity_poly.entity_id
_entity_poly.type
_entity_poly.pdbx_seq_one_letter_code
_entity_poly.pdbx_strand_id
1 'polypeptide(L)'
;GFGLPGLEAMVHGCPVVSSNASCLPEVNGDAALYFNPEDVHEMAAKIDEVISSEPLRKKLIAKGYENTKRFSFRKFATQHVQMFKDLLGE
;
A
#
# COMPACT_ATOMS: atom_id res chain seq x y z
N GLY A 1 -9.03 -6.94 6.90
CA GLY A 1 -8.88 -5.50 7.13
C GLY A 1 -8.44 -4.82 5.84
N PHE A 2 -8.33 -3.48 5.80
CA PHE A 2 -8.02 -2.71 4.58
C PHE A 2 -6.53 -2.73 4.16
N GLY A 3 -5.60 -3.09 5.04
CA GLY A 3 -4.16 -3.03 4.72
C GLY A 3 -3.50 -1.69 5.04
N LEU A 4 -4.04 -0.93 6.00
CA LEU A 4 -3.43 0.31 6.51
C LEU A 4 -1.94 0.18 6.88
N PRO A 5 -1.46 -0.93 7.50
CA PRO A 5 -0.04 -1.05 7.85
C PRO A 5 0.91 -0.92 6.64
N GLY A 6 0.50 -1.38 5.46
CA GLY A 6 1.28 -1.22 4.23
C GLY A 6 1.39 0.24 3.82
N LEU A 7 0.29 0.99 3.91
CA LEU A 7 0.27 2.43 3.60
C LEU A 7 1.10 3.24 4.61
N GLU A 8 1.02 2.92 5.90
CA GLU A 8 1.83 3.55 6.95
C GLU A 8 3.33 3.33 6.69
N ALA A 9 3.73 2.10 6.36
CA ALA A 9 5.10 1.78 5.98
C ALA A 9 5.56 2.62 4.76
N MET A 10 4.73 2.72 3.71
CA MET A 10 5.04 3.51 2.52
C MET A 10 5.21 5.01 2.83
N VAL A 11 4.39 5.59 3.71
CA VAL A 11 4.52 7.00 4.14
C VAL A 11 5.87 7.25 4.83
N HIS A 12 6.39 6.26 5.54
CA HIS A 12 7.68 6.34 6.22
C HIS A 12 8.87 5.89 5.35
N GLY A 13 8.65 5.65 4.06
CA GLY A 13 9.71 5.20 3.14
C GLY A 13 10.22 3.79 3.47
N CYS A 14 9.39 2.96 4.10
CA CYS A 14 9.68 1.55 4.32
C CYS A 14 9.11 0.72 3.16
N PRO A 15 9.93 -0.07 2.43
CA PRO A 15 9.44 -0.92 1.35
C PRO A 15 8.52 -2.01 1.91
N VAL A 16 7.48 -2.37 1.14
CA VAL A 16 6.48 -3.36 1.56
C VAL A 16 6.64 -4.66 0.78
N VAL A 17 6.72 -5.77 1.51
CA VAL A 17 6.56 -7.13 0.99
C VAL A 17 5.24 -7.65 1.56
N SER A 18 4.33 -8.08 0.69
CA SER A 18 2.92 -8.34 1.05
C SER A 18 2.40 -9.60 0.39
N SER A 19 1.39 -10.25 0.97
CA SER A 19 0.71 -11.32 0.25
C SER A 19 -0.06 -10.78 -0.95
N ASN A 20 -0.21 -11.61 -1.98
CA ASN A 20 -0.99 -11.31 -3.19
C ASN A 20 -2.50 -11.53 -3.02
N ALA A 21 -3.00 -11.66 -1.79
CA ALA A 21 -4.36 -12.05 -1.49
C ALA A 21 -5.22 -10.88 -0.98
N SER A 22 -6.55 -11.07 -1.05
CA SER A 22 -7.55 -10.12 -0.54
C SER A 22 -7.38 -8.72 -1.18
N CYS A 23 -7.57 -7.66 -0.39
CA CYS A 23 -7.47 -6.27 -0.83
C CYS A 23 -6.03 -5.77 -0.98
N LEU A 24 -5.00 -6.55 -0.62
CA LEU A 24 -3.63 -6.05 -0.56
C LEU A 24 -3.08 -5.66 -1.94
N PRO A 25 -3.31 -6.42 -3.04
CA PRO A 25 -2.92 -5.98 -4.38
C PRO A 25 -3.60 -4.67 -4.82
N GLU A 26 -4.86 -4.45 -4.42
CA GLU A 26 -5.60 -3.24 -4.74
C GLU A 26 -5.04 -2.01 -4.00
N VAL A 27 -4.76 -2.19 -2.71
CA VAL A 27 -4.32 -1.11 -1.81
C VAL A 27 -2.84 -0.78 -2.02
N ASN A 28 -1.98 -1.78 -2.11
CA ASN A 28 -0.54 -1.59 -2.27
C ASN A 28 -0.14 -1.36 -3.74
N GLY A 29 -0.96 -1.76 -4.71
CA GLY A 29 -0.70 -1.56 -6.14
C GLY A 29 0.69 -2.05 -6.56
N ASP A 30 1.39 -1.29 -7.39
CA ASP A 30 2.74 -1.66 -7.83
C ASP A 30 3.85 -1.29 -6.83
N ALA A 31 3.49 -0.79 -5.65
CA ALA A 31 4.42 -0.29 -4.64
C ALA A 31 4.85 -1.35 -3.61
N ALA A 32 4.34 -2.56 -3.70
CA ALA A 32 4.78 -3.71 -2.92
C ALA A 32 5.35 -4.81 -3.81
N LEU A 33 6.20 -5.64 -3.21
CA LEU A 33 6.58 -6.92 -3.76
C LEU A 33 5.66 -8.00 -3.20
N TYR A 34 5.14 -8.87 -4.06
CA TYR A 34 4.11 -9.83 -3.67
C TYR A 34 4.62 -11.26 -3.58
N PHE A 35 4.01 -12.03 -2.67
CA PHE A 35 4.19 -13.48 -2.52
C PHE A 35 2.84 -14.18 -2.31
N ASN A 36 2.77 -15.48 -2.61
CA ASN A 36 1.64 -16.33 -2.26
C ASN A 36 1.61 -16.56 -0.73
N PRO A 37 0.53 -16.23 -0.01
CA PRO A 37 0.47 -16.40 1.44
C PRO A 37 0.61 -17.85 1.92
N GLU A 38 0.37 -18.84 1.05
CA GLU A 38 0.52 -20.26 1.36
C GLU A 38 1.93 -20.80 1.06
N ASP A 39 2.83 -19.97 0.53
CA ASP A 39 4.21 -20.34 0.20
C ASP A 39 5.21 -19.54 1.06
N VAL A 40 5.69 -20.20 2.14
CA VAL A 40 6.68 -19.62 3.04
C VAL A 40 8.05 -19.41 2.38
N HIS A 41 8.40 -20.21 1.38
CA HIS A 41 9.67 -20.10 0.68
C HIS A 41 9.67 -18.90 -0.26
N GLU A 42 8.56 -18.68 -0.96
CA GLU A 42 8.39 -17.47 -1.76
C GLU A 42 8.43 -16.21 -0.89
N MET A 43 7.71 -16.22 0.25
CA MET A 43 7.73 -15.11 1.20
C MET A 43 9.16 -14.77 1.65
N ALA A 44 9.93 -15.78 2.09
CA ALA A 44 11.31 -15.59 2.51
C ALA A 44 12.20 -15.05 1.37
N ALA A 45 12.05 -15.60 0.16
CA ALA A 45 12.79 -15.14 -1.02
C ALA A 45 12.48 -13.67 -1.36
N LYS A 46 11.22 -13.24 -1.27
CA LYS A 46 10.82 -11.85 -1.52
C LYS A 46 11.34 -10.87 -0.47
N ILE A 47 11.38 -11.30 0.79
CA ILE A 47 11.99 -10.51 1.86
C ILE A 47 13.49 -10.34 1.61
N ASP A 48 14.20 -11.43 1.30
CA ASP A 48 15.63 -11.39 0.98
C ASP A 48 15.93 -10.50 -0.24
N GLU A 49 15.11 -10.59 -1.29
CA GLU A 49 15.23 -9.77 -2.51
C GLU A 49 15.25 -8.27 -2.19
N VAL A 50 14.37 -7.81 -1.28
CA VAL A 50 14.28 -6.39 -0.88
C VAL A 50 15.42 -5.96 0.04
N ILE A 51 15.90 -6.85 0.91
CA ILE A 51 17.03 -6.59 1.81
C ILE A 51 18.32 -6.46 0.99
N SER A 52 18.56 -7.42 0.11
CA SER A 52 19.79 -7.59 -0.66
C SER A 52 19.92 -6.64 -1.86
N SER A 53 18.81 -6.12 -2.40
CA SER A 53 18.82 -5.23 -3.57
C SER A 53 18.50 -3.77 -3.22
N GLU A 54 19.53 -2.94 -3.08
CA GLU A 54 19.36 -1.49 -2.92
C GLU A 54 18.57 -0.83 -4.07
N PRO A 55 18.81 -1.17 -5.37
CA PRO A 55 18.03 -0.60 -6.46
C PRO A 55 16.54 -0.92 -6.37
N LEU A 56 16.19 -2.17 -6.00
CA LEU A 56 14.81 -2.59 -5.82
C LEU A 56 14.17 -1.83 -4.66
N ARG A 57 14.86 -1.73 -3.52
CA ARG A 57 14.37 -0.99 -2.36
C ARG A 57 14.09 0.48 -2.69
N LYS A 58 15.01 1.17 -3.37
CA LYS A 58 14.80 2.55 -3.82
C LYS A 58 13.59 2.69 -4.74
N LYS A 59 13.40 1.73 -5.66
CA LYS A 59 12.24 1.68 -6.56
C LYS A 59 10.92 1.50 -5.78
N LEU A 60 10.86 0.57 -4.83
CA LEU A 60 9.67 0.33 -4.02
C LEU A 60 9.33 1.54 -3.15
N ILE A 61 10.33 2.19 -2.55
CA ILE A 61 10.12 3.42 -1.75
C ILE A 61 9.53 4.54 -2.61
N ALA A 62 10.11 4.80 -3.78
CA ALA A 62 9.59 5.82 -4.70
C ALA A 62 8.14 5.52 -5.10
N LYS A 63 7.83 4.26 -5.45
CA LYS A 63 6.45 3.85 -5.75
C LYS A 63 5.53 3.95 -4.54
N GLY A 64 6.01 3.68 -3.33
CA GLY A 64 5.28 3.81 -2.08
C GLY A 64 4.80 5.25 -1.87
N TYR A 65 5.68 6.23 -2.03
CA TYR A 65 5.31 7.64 -1.95
C TYR A 65 4.28 8.06 -3.02
N GLU A 66 4.34 7.49 -4.22
CA GLU A 66 3.32 7.73 -5.24
C GLU A 66 1.98 7.05 -4.90
N ASN A 67 2.00 5.82 -4.37
CA ASN A 67 0.80 5.06 -4.04
C ASN A 67 -0.01 5.71 -2.91
N THR A 68 0.66 6.24 -1.88
CA THR A 68 0.00 6.88 -0.73
C THR A 68 -0.83 8.11 -1.12
N LYS A 69 -0.51 8.76 -2.25
CA LYS A 69 -1.31 9.87 -2.79
C LYS A 69 -2.74 9.47 -3.17
N ARG A 70 -2.99 8.18 -3.45
CA ARG A 70 -4.34 7.65 -3.70
C ARG A 70 -5.23 7.72 -2.45
N PHE A 71 -4.63 7.71 -1.26
CA PHE A 71 -5.31 7.56 0.02
C PHE A 71 -5.22 8.83 0.88
N SER A 72 -5.53 9.99 0.28
CA SER A 72 -5.55 11.28 0.99
C SER A 72 -6.70 11.36 1.98
N PHE A 73 -6.37 11.45 3.28
CA PHE A 73 -7.36 11.63 4.35
C PHE A 73 -8.21 12.91 4.16
N ARG A 74 -7.58 14.01 3.71
CA ARG A 74 -8.30 15.26 3.47
C ARG A 74 -9.33 15.10 2.35
N LYS A 75 -8.97 14.44 1.25
CA LYS A 75 -9.90 14.16 0.15
C LYS A 75 -11.06 13.28 0.62
N PHE A 76 -10.75 12.21 1.35
CA PHE A 76 -11.75 11.34 1.97
C PHE A 76 -12.74 12.15 2.82
N ALA A 77 -12.25 12.95 3.77
CA ALA A 77 -13.10 13.74 4.66
C ALA A 77 -13.98 14.74 3.90
N THR A 78 -13.43 15.49 2.96
CA THR A 78 -14.20 16.46 2.16
C THR A 78 -15.29 15.78 1.34
N GLN A 79 -14.99 14.64 0.71
CA GLN A 79 -15.97 13.90 -0.09
C GLN A 79 -17.11 13.34 0.77
N HIS A 80 -16.81 12.85 1.97
CA HIS A 80 -17.83 12.35 2.89
C HIS A 80 -18.73 13.47 3.41
N VAL A 81 -18.14 14.62 3.79
CA VAL A 81 -18.92 15.79 4.20
C VAL A 81 -19.82 16.27 3.05
N GLN A 82 -19.32 16.33 1.82
CA GLN A 82 -20.14 16.71 0.67
C GLN A 82 -21.30 15.73 0.45
N MET A 83 -21.03 14.43 0.51
CA MET A 83 -22.08 13.41 0.40
C MET A 83 -23.17 13.59 1.46
N PHE A 84 -22.81 13.90 2.72
CA PHE A 84 -23.82 14.17 3.75
C PHE A 84 -24.64 15.42 3.46
N LYS A 85 -24.02 16.50 2.94
CA LYS A 85 -24.75 17.72 2.53
C LYS A 85 -25.72 17.44 1.40
N ASP A 86 -25.28 16.70 0.38
CA ASP A 86 -26.12 16.32 -0.77
C ASP A 86 -27.36 15.53 -0.32
N LEU A 87 -27.21 14.65 0.69
CA LEU A 87 -28.33 13.89 1.28
C LEU A 87 -29.30 14.75 2.11
N LEU A 88 -28.80 15.83 2.71
CA LEU A 88 -29.61 16.80 3.48
C LEU A 88 -30.23 17.90 2.60
N GLY A 89 -29.84 17.99 1.33
CA GLY A 89 -30.29 19.03 0.41
C GLY A 89 -29.64 20.39 0.65
N GLU A 90 -28.44 20.41 1.25
CA GLU A 90 -27.61 21.61 1.46
C GLU A 90 -26.65 21.89 0.30
#